data_AF-X0WEW6-F1
#
_entry.id   AF-X0WEW6-F1
#
_cell.length_a   1.000
_cell.length_b   1.000
_cell.length_c   1.000
_cell.angle_alpha   90.00
_cell.angle_beta   90.00
_cell.angle_gamma   90.00
#
_symmetry.space_group_name_H-M   'P 1'
#
loop_
_entity.id
_entity.type
_entity.pdbx_description
1 polymer ?
#
loop_
_entity_poly.entity_id
_entity_poly.type
_entity_poly.pdbx_seq_one_letter_code
_entity_poly.pdbx_strand_id
1 'polypeptide(L)'
;YSNAELDPVEDAPTVAGLVTGMCVKDFDMSVQGDKLSKEVMLTPGTGRVDFPAVMAALRKGGLTGGPLVIECLTQGEPPAMLAEARKARKFVERLIA
;
A
#
# COMPACT_ATOMS: atom_id res chain seq x y z
N TYR A 1 -0.17 -8.09 -7.80
CA TYR A 1 -0.71 -7.32 -6.66
C TYR A 1 -2.19 -7.63 -6.49
N SER A 2 -2.76 -7.52 -5.29
CA SER A 2 -4.16 -7.78 -4.90
C SER A 2 -4.73 -9.18 -5.21
N ASN A 3 -4.50 -9.75 -6.40
CA ASN A 3 -4.60 -11.19 -6.65
C ASN A 3 -3.36 -11.97 -6.15
N ALA A 4 -2.39 -11.28 -5.53
CA ALA A 4 -1.09 -11.85 -5.08
C ALA A 4 -0.21 -12.50 -6.18
N GLU A 5 -0.50 -12.27 -7.46
CA GLU A 5 0.24 -12.87 -8.59
C GLU A 5 1.51 -12.11 -9.01
N LEU A 6 1.69 -10.89 -8.53
CA LEU A 6 2.81 -10.01 -8.88
C LEU A 6 3.22 -9.21 -7.64
N ASP A 7 4.50 -9.20 -7.35
CA ASP A 7 5.05 -8.56 -6.16
C ASP A 7 5.36 -7.07 -6.43
N PRO A 8 4.77 -6.13 -5.65
CA PRO A 8 5.55 -5.07 -5.03
C PRO A 8 6.84 -4.55 -5.62
N VAL A 9 7.82 -5.25 -5.11
CA VAL A 9 9.22 -4.93 -5.04
C VAL A 9 9.88 -5.37 -6.34
N GLU A 10 9.39 -6.48 -6.91
CA GLU A 10 9.89 -7.06 -8.15
C GLU A 10 9.43 -6.30 -9.39
N ASP A 11 8.24 -5.69 -9.36
CA ASP A 11 7.72 -4.92 -10.50
C ASP A 11 8.21 -3.46 -10.51
N ALA A 12 8.52 -2.87 -9.35
CA ALA A 12 8.97 -1.48 -9.26
C ALA A 12 10.15 -1.10 -10.20
N PRO A 13 11.16 -1.98 -10.46
CA PRO A 13 12.22 -1.70 -11.43
C PRO A 13 11.75 -1.50 -12.87
N THR A 14 10.60 -2.08 -13.28
CA THR A 14 10.09 -1.97 -14.66
C THR A 14 9.67 -0.54 -15.03
N VAL A 15 9.40 0.29 -14.01
CA VAL A 15 8.98 1.69 -14.14
C VAL A 15 10.02 2.68 -13.58
N ALA A 16 11.27 2.25 -13.41
CA ALA A 16 12.35 3.12 -12.95
C ALA A 16 12.49 4.38 -13.83
N GLY A 17 12.62 5.54 -13.20
CA GLY A 17 12.71 6.85 -13.85
C GLY A 17 11.36 7.43 -14.30
N LEU A 18 10.25 6.70 -14.18
CA LEU A 18 8.92 7.15 -14.63
C LEU A 18 7.99 7.57 -13.50
N VAL A 19 8.22 7.08 -12.27
CA VAL A 19 7.30 7.30 -11.13
C VAL A 19 7.47 8.71 -10.56
N THR A 20 6.35 9.45 -10.46
CA THR A 20 6.29 10.82 -9.92
C THR A 20 5.45 10.94 -8.64
N GLY A 21 4.82 9.84 -8.22
CA GLY A 21 3.96 9.72 -7.05
C GLY A 21 3.31 8.33 -7.05
N MET A 22 2.62 7.96 -5.95
CA MET A 22 1.92 6.67 -5.89
C MET A 22 0.69 6.69 -5.00
N CYS A 23 -0.26 5.81 -5.30
CA CYS A 23 -1.30 5.41 -4.37
C CYS A 23 -0.73 4.41 -3.36
N VAL A 24 -0.97 4.66 -2.07
CA VAL A 24 -0.66 3.75 -0.98
C VAL A 24 -1.90 2.93 -0.70
N LYS A 25 -1.94 1.72 -1.28
CA LYS A 25 -3.03 0.77 -1.16
C LYS A 25 -2.50 -0.59 -0.74
N ASP A 26 -3.23 -1.24 0.15
CA ASP A 26 -2.87 -2.55 0.67
C ASP A 26 -3.91 -3.59 0.27
N PHE A 27 -3.58 -4.85 0.50
CA PHE A 27 -4.53 -5.94 0.31
C PHE A 27 -4.22 -7.07 1.29
N ASP A 28 -5.24 -7.86 1.56
CA ASP A 28 -5.08 -9.15 2.22
C ASP A 28 -5.86 -10.21 1.46
N MET A 29 -5.48 -11.46 1.69
CA MET A 29 -6.17 -12.62 1.19
C MET A 29 -6.44 -13.58 2.34
N SER A 30 -7.67 -14.08 2.41
CA SER A 30 -8.04 -15.15 3.33
C SER A 30 -8.59 -16.33 2.55
N VAL A 31 -8.32 -17.53 3.05
CA VAL A 31 -8.86 -18.78 2.51
C VAL A 31 -9.84 -19.34 3.52
N GLN A 32 -11.08 -19.58 3.08
CA GLN A 32 -12.11 -20.22 3.88
C GLN A 32 -12.69 -21.39 3.10
N GLY A 33 -12.31 -22.62 3.46
CA GLY A 33 -12.56 -23.80 2.62
C GLY A 33 -11.89 -23.63 1.26
N ASP A 34 -12.63 -23.88 0.18
CA ASP A 34 -12.14 -23.71 -1.20
C ASP A 34 -12.27 -22.26 -1.72
N LYS A 35 -12.79 -21.33 -0.91
CA LYS A 35 -13.01 -19.95 -1.32
C LYS A 35 -11.84 -19.06 -0.93
N LEU A 36 -11.18 -18.50 -1.95
CA LEU A 36 -10.26 -17.38 -1.79
C LEU A 36 -11.05 -16.07 -1.73
N SER A 37 -10.85 -15.28 -0.67
CA SER A 37 -11.43 -13.95 -0.52
C SER A 37 -10.33 -12.90 -0.48
N LYS A 38 -10.57 -11.79 -1.18
CA LYS A 38 -9.65 -10.67 -1.31
C LYS A 38 -10.27 -9.45 -0.65
N GLU A 39 -9.50 -8.79 0.21
CA GLU A 39 -9.88 -7.54 0.83
C GLU A 39 -8.88 -6.46 0.43
N VAL A 40 -9.39 -5.31 0.00
CA VAL A 40 -8.60 -4.15 -0.45
C VAL A 40 -9.04 -2.85 0.21
N MET A 41 -10.17 -2.86 0.91
CA MET A 41 -10.64 -1.78 1.77
C MET A 41 -9.95 -1.90 3.13
N LEU A 42 -8.62 -1.77 3.12
CA LEU A 42 -7.75 -1.88 4.28
C LEU A 42 -6.97 -0.60 4.52
N THR A 43 -6.70 -0.31 5.78
CA THR A 43 -5.73 0.71 6.19
C THR A 43 -4.32 0.25 5.79
N PRO A 44 -3.54 1.04 5.03
CA PRO A 44 -2.20 0.63 4.61
C PRO A 44 -1.27 0.29 5.78
N GLY A 45 -0.52 -0.80 5.61
CA GLY A 45 0.40 -1.33 6.62
C GLY A 45 -0.22 -2.41 7.51
N THR A 46 -1.45 -2.85 7.20
CA THR A 46 -2.12 -3.96 7.90
C THR A 46 -2.34 -5.19 7.01
N GLY A 47 -2.01 -5.10 5.73
CA GLY A 47 -2.12 -6.19 4.76
C GLY A 47 -0.77 -6.78 4.40
N ARG A 48 -0.61 -7.12 3.12
CA ARG A 48 0.48 -7.94 2.59
C ARG A 48 1.53 -7.18 1.80
N VAL A 49 1.32 -5.89 1.50
CA VAL A 49 2.32 -5.11 0.76
C VAL A 49 3.51 -4.78 1.66
N ASP A 50 4.72 -5.18 1.26
CA ASP A 50 5.97 -4.74 1.90
C ASP A 50 6.31 -3.30 1.48
N PHE A 51 5.62 -2.33 2.09
CA PHE A 51 5.83 -0.91 1.78
C PHE A 51 7.27 -0.44 1.99
N PRO A 52 8.00 -0.83 3.07
CA PRO A 52 9.42 -0.50 3.19
C PRO A 52 10.25 -0.94 1.98
N ALA A 53 10.10 -2.18 1.51
CA ALA A 53 10.82 -2.68 0.36
C ALA A 53 10.41 -1.99 -0.95
N VAL A 54 9.12 -1.73 -1.14
CA VAL A 54 8.61 -0.93 -2.29
C VAL A 54 9.25 0.45 -2.31
N MET A 55 9.26 1.15 -1.18
CA MET A 55 9.84 2.48 -1.09
C MET A 55 11.34 2.46 -1.38
N ALA A 56 12.06 1.45 -0.91
CA ALA A 56 13.47 1.28 -1.24
C ALA A 56 13.69 1.05 -2.75
N ALA A 57 12.86 0.21 -3.38
CA ALA A 57 12.93 -0.05 -4.82
C ALA A 57 12.58 1.20 -5.65
N LEU A 58 11.53 1.94 -5.29
CA LEU A 58 11.13 3.18 -5.96
C LEU A 58 12.18 4.28 -5.80
N ARG A 59 12.77 4.44 -4.62
CA ARG A 59 13.90 5.37 -4.39
C ARG A 59 15.10 5.01 -5.25
N LYS A 60 15.45 3.72 -5.33
CA LYS A 60 16.50 3.22 -6.24
C LYS A 60 16.17 3.50 -7.71
N GLY A 61 14.90 3.45 -8.07
CA GLY A 61 14.37 3.82 -9.38
C GLY A 61 14.29 5.34 -9.64
N GLY A 62 14.68 6.20 -8.71
CA GLY A 62 14.74 7.65 -8.90
C GLY A 62 13.58 8.45 -8.33
N LEU A 63 12.64 7.83 -7.59
CA LEU A 63 11.61 8.58 -6.87
C LEU A 63 12.24 9.34 -5.70
N THR A 64 12.41 10.66 -5.86
CA THR A 64 13.00 11.56 -4.86
C THR A 64 11.97 12.44 -4.15
N GLY A 65 10.73 12.48 -4.65
CA GLY A 65 9.62 13.24 -4.09
C GLY A 65 8.36 13.03 -4.91
N GLY A 66 7.22 13.54 -4.41
CA GLY A 66 5.92 13.38 -5.06
C GLY A 66 4.81 13.04 -4.07
N PRO A 67 3.54 13.10 -4.50
CA PRO A 67 2.41 12.76 -3.64
C PRO A 67 2.37 11.26 -3.33
N LEU A 68 2.16 10.93 -2.06
CA LEU A 68 1.75 9.62 -1.59
C LEU A 68 0.27 9.70 -1.17
N VAL A 69 -0.62 9.13 -1.97
CA VAL A 69 -2.06 9.24 -1.77
C VAL A 69 -2.58 7.97 -1.10
N ILE A 70 -3.11 8.08 0.12
CA ILE A 70 -3.79 6.95 0.77
C ILE A 70 -5.09 6.68 0.00
N GLU A 71 -5.19 5.52 -0.65
CA GLU A 71 -6.32 5.20 -1.55
C GLU A 71 -7.49 4.54 -0.80
N CYS A 72 -7.19 3.71 0.20
CA CYS A 72 -8.18 2.91 0.92
C CYS A 72 -7.93 2.97 2.44
N LEU A 73 -9.00 2.68 3.18
CA LEU A 73 -9.00 2.54 4.63
C LEU A 73 -9.93 1.39 5.02
N THR A 74 -9.66 0.77 6.17
CA THR A 74 -10.60 -0.14 6.81
C THR A 74 -11.94 0.59 7.00
N GLN A 75 -13.02 -0.01 6.50
CA GLN A 75 -14.35 0.59 6.50
C GLN A 75 -14.97 0.61 7.90
N GLY A 76 -15.82 1.60 8.13
CA GLY A 76 -16.59 1.75 9.37
C GLY A 76 -17.35 3.08 9.38
N GLU A 77 -17.95 3.42 10.52
CA GLU A 77 -18.59 4.72 10.70
C GLU A 77 -17.58 5.88 10.63
N PRO A 78 -18.00 7.11 10.29
CA PRO A 78 -17.08 8.24 10.08
C PRO A 78 -16.05 8.49 11.20
N PRO A 79 -16.38 8.38 12.50
CA PRO A 79 -15.37 8.51 13.56
C PRO A 79 -14.30 7.41 13.52
N ALA A 80 -14.68 6.18 13.21
CA ALA A 80 -13.75 5.05 13.08
C ALA A 80 -12.87 5.23 11.83
N MET A 81 -13.45 5.60 10.69
CA MET A 81 -12.69 5.89 9.47
C MET A 81 -11.71 7.05 9.66
N LEU A 82 -12.06 8.08 10.43
CA LEU A 82 -11.12 9.16 10.77
C LEU A 82 -9.93 8.65 11.60
N ALA A 83 -10.16 7.71 12.52
CA ALA A 83 -9.07 7.09 13.27
C ALA A 83 -8.15 6.27 12.35
N GLU A 84 -8.72 5.51 11.41
CA GLU A 84 -7.97 4.77 10.39
C GLU A 84 -7.17 5.70 9.47
N ALA A 85 -7.76 6.82 9.02
CA ALA A 85 -7.07 7.82 8.23
C ALA A 85 -5.84 8.40 8.96
N ARG A 86 -5.95 8.63 10.27
CA ARG A 86 -4.81 9.09 11.10
C ARG A 86 -3.72 8.03 11.24
N LYS A 87 -4.09 6.75 11.35
CA LYS A 87 -3.13 5.63 11.38
C LYS A 87 -2.40 5.52 10.04
N ALA A 88 -3.14 5.52 8.93
CA ALA A 88 -2.58 5.47 7.58
C ALA A 88 -1.63 6.64 7.33
N ARG A 89 -2.01 7.87 7.69
CA ARG A 89 -1.14 9.04 7.59
C ARG A 89 0.18 8.83 8.33
N LYS A 90 0.13 8.45 9.61
CA LYS A 90 1.34 8.20 10.41
C LYS A 90 2.21 7.08 9.84
N PHE A 91 1.57 6.05 9.29
CA PHE A 91 2.27 4.96 8.60
C PHE A 91 3.04 5.49 7.38
N VAL A 92 2.37 6.22 6.49
CA VAL A 92 3.00 6.83 5.30
C VAL A 92 4.10 7.81 5.68
N GLU A 93 3.89 8.65 6.69
CA GLU A 93 4.92 9.58 7.20
C GLU A 93 6.19 8.83 7.66
N ARG A 94 6.06 7.64 8.27
CA ARG A 94 7.21 6.82 8.68
C ARG A 94 7.93 6.14 7.52
N LEU A 95 7.28 5.91 6.39
CA LEU A 95 7.93 5.34 5.20
C LEU A 95 8.90 6.33 4.54
N ILE A 96 8.65 7.63 4.73
CA ILE A 96 9.44 8.70 4.11
C ILE A 96 10.42 9.39 5.06
N ALA A 97 10.29 9.16 6.38
CA ALA A 97 11.24 9.61 7.40
C ALA A 97 12.60 8.90 7.23
#